data_AF-A0A6G0AEM5-F1
#
_entry.id   AF-A0A6G0AEM5-F1
#
_cell.length_a   1.000
_cell.length_b   1.000
_cell.length_c   1.000
_cell.angle_alpha   90.00
_cell.angle_beta   90.00
_cell.angle_gamma   90.00
#
_symmetry.space_group_name_H-M   'P 1'
#
loop_
_entity.id
_entity.type
_entity.pdbx_description
1 polymer ?
#
loop_
_entity_poly.entity_id
_entity_poly.type
_entity_poly.pdbx_seq_one_letter_code
_entity_poly.pdbx_strand_id
1 'polypeptide(L)'
;MIVGNSECVWMYRLENNQIVLKDHPKEISHVNRIDSDGDILAVLTGNGTIYKLKVNENQKFEIIASDQVSPKPTNFNYSDGNIYCTYINRGRLLSFFDPYLQQNFNRLALWRGGWEIFKDYPLFGVGDIGIEKYYVHYKRPYDKEIHGHLHNNYFHFLATLGLFGLSAIMYMFIMIIIKISRIYKSTKGKPFIASYSLGALAAFVNILIAGLSELNFWDQEIATLIYFTVGLNVALFIRYKEETNES
;
A
#
# COMPACT_ATOMS: atom_id res chain seq x y z
N MET A 1 -25.11 -7.50 -13.66
CA MET A 1 -23.80 -7.27 -13.00
C MET A 1 -23.41 -8.56 -12.29
N ILE A 2 -22.24 -9.09 -12.58
CA ILE A 2 -21.71 -10.28 -11.92
C ILE A 2 -20.67 -9.81 -10.90
N VAL A 3 -20.82 -10.23 -9.65
CA VAL A 3 -19.90 -9.86 -8.57
C VAL A 3 -19.36 -11.17 -7.98
N GLY A 4 -18.04 -11.34 -8.06
CA GLY A 4 -17.35 -12.43 -7.39
C GLY A 4 -16.96 -11.98 -5.98
N ASN A 5 -17.40 -12.70 -4.96
CA ASN A 5 -16.85 -12.58 -3.61
C ASN A 5 -15.84 -13.71 -3.38
N SER A 6 -14.95 -13.57 -2.40
CA SER A 6 -13.96 -14.59 -2.01
C SER A 6 -14.59 -15.93 -1.61
N GLU A 7 -15.91 -15.99 -1.44
CA GLU A 7 -16.65 -17.18 -1.06
C GLU A 7 -17.44 -17.82 -2.21
N CYS A 8 -17.97 -17.06 -3.17
CA CYS A 8 -18.78 -17.59 -4.29
C CYS A 8 -19.08 -16.56 -5.39
N VAL A 9 -19.65 -17.01 -6.51
CA VAL A 9 -20.11 -16.16 -7.64
C VAL A 9 -21.56 -15.72 -7.40
N TRP A 10 -21.86 -14.42 -7.57
CA TRP A 10 -23.22 -13.88 -7.46
C TRP A 10 -23.62 -13.18 -8.75
N MET A 11 -24.85 -13.43 -9.21
CA MET A 11 -25.43 -12.74 -10.37
C MET A 11 -26.57 -11.83 -9.94
N TYR A 12 -26.42 -10.55 -10.24
CA TYR A 12 -27.44 -9.53 -10.03
C TYR A 12 -27.92 -8.95 -11.35
N ARG A 13 -29.19 -8.56 -11.41
CA ARG A 13 -29.77 -7.81 -12.54
C ARG A 13 -30.38 -6.50 -12.03
N LEU A 14 -30.21 -5.45 -12.81
CA LEU A 14 -30.89 -4.17 -12.59
C LEU A 14 -32.26 -4.24 -13.26
N GLU A 15 -33.31 -4.24 -12.45
CA GLU A 15 -34.71 -4.25 -12.88
C GLU A 15 -35.43 -3.10 -12.18
N ASN A 16 -36.09 -2.22 -12.94
CA ASN A 16 -36.86 -1.10 -12.41
C ASN A 16 -36.09 -0.24 -11.38
N ASN A 17 -34.82 0.05 -11.66
CA ASN A 17 -33.93 0.80 -10.78
C ASN A 17 -33.63 0.12 -9.42
N GLN A 18 -33.87 -1.19 -9.32
CA GLN A 18 -33.53 -2.03 -8.16
C GLN A 18 -32.54 -3.13 -8.56
N ILE A 19 -31.68 -3.52 -7.62
CA ILE A 19 -30.72 -4.62 -7.80
C ILE A 19 -31.36 -5.90 -7.28
N VAL A 20 -31.63 -6.85 -8.17
CA VAL A 20 -32.26 -8.12 -7.85
C VAL A 20 -31.26 -9.27 -7.99
N LEU A 21 -31.11 -10.07 -6.94
CA LEU A 21 -30.30 -11.30 -6.97
C LEU A 21 -31.01 -12.36 -7.81
N LYS A 22 -30.32 -12.92 -8.79
CA LYS A 22 -30.87 -13.95 -9.69
C LYS A 22 -30.36 -15.34 -9.37
N ASP A 23 -29.07 -15.49 -9.09
CA ASP A 23 -28.49 -16.80 -8.78
C ASP A 23 -27.17 -16.71 -8.02
N HIS A 24 -26.85 -17.77 -7.28
CA HIS A 24 -25.56 -17.98 -6.60
C HIS A 24 -25.24 -19.50 -6.48
N PRO A 25 -24.40 -20.08 -7.36
CA PRO A 25 -24.08 -21.49 -7.29
C PRO A 25 -23.19 -21.77 -6.06
N LYS A 26 -23.71 -22.54 -5.09
CA LYS A 26 -22.98 -22.91 -3.87
C LYS A 26 -21.81 -23.87 -4.12
N GLU A 27 -21.81 -24.53 -5.27
CA GLU A 27 -20.78 -25.48 -5.70
C GLU A 27 -19.46 -24.81 -6.04
N ILE A 28 -19.50 -23.52 -6.40
CA ILE A 28 -18.31 -22.74 -6.77
C ILE A 28 -17.89 -21.90 -5.58
N SER A 29 -16.93 -22.41 -4.82
CA SER A 29 -16.39 -21.75 -3.65
C SER A 29 -14.98 -21.21 -3.88
N HIS A 30 -14.58 -20.23 -3.07
CA HIS A 30 -13.23 -19.66 -3.09
C HIS A 30 -12.82 -19.05 -4.44
N VAL A 31 -13.71 -18.28 -5.06
CA VAL A 31 -13.45 -17.66 -6.36
C VAL A 31 -12.29 -16.66 -6.26
N ASN A 32 -11.26 -16.88 -7.08
CA ASN A 32 -10.08 -16.01 -7.14
C ASN A 32 -10.19 -14.99 -8.28
N ARG A 33 -10.68 -15.44 -9.45
CA ARG A 33 -10.82 -14.63 -10.67
C ARG A 33 -12.00 -15.12 -11.51
N ILE A 34 -12.62 -14.18 -12.23
CA ILE A 34 -13.67 -14.42 -13.21
C ILE A 34 -13.29 -13.66 -14.47
N ASP A 35 -13.43 -14.30 -15.63
CA ASP A 35 -13.26 -13.68 -16.94
C ASP A 35 -14.42 -14.11 -17.86
N SER A 36 -14.71 -13.32 -18.90
CA SER A 36 -15.90 -13.52 -19.74
C SER A 36 -15.59 -13.31 -21.22
N ASP A 37 -16.04 -14.23 -22.06
CA ASP A 37 -16.00 -14.10 -23.52
C ASP A 37 -17.38 -14.46 -24.09
N GLY A 38 -18.10 -13.44 -24.57
CA GLY A 38 -19.50 -13.55 -24.96
C GLY A 38 -20.40 -14.00 -23.81
N ASP A 39 -21.17 -15.07 -24.03
CA ASP A 39 -22.11 -15.65 -23.06
C ASP A 39 -21.46 -16.65 -22.09
N ILE A 40 -20.15 -16.87 -22.22
CA ILE A 40 -19.41 -17.86 -21.44
C ILE A 40 -18.57 -17.14 -20.39
N LEU A 41 -18.64 -17.65 -19.17
CA LEU A 41 -17.86 -17.20 -18.03
C LEU A 41 -16.87 -18.28 -17.65
N ALA A 42 -15.61 -17.90 -17.51
CA ALA A 42 -14.58 -18.74 -16.93
C ALA A 42 -14.32 -18.29 -15.49
N VAL A 43 -14.25 -19.24 -14.55
CA VAL A 43 -14.05 -18.96 -13.12
C VAL A 43 -12.91 -19.81 -12.59
N LEU A 44 -11.91 -19.17 -11.99
CA LEU A 44 -10.80 -19.84 -11.31
C LEU A 44 -11.02 -19.79 -9.80
N THR A 45 -10.99 -20.96 -9.16
CA THR A 45 -11.13 -21.10 -7.70
C THR A 45 -9.78 -21.23 -7.00
N GLY A 46 -9.79 -21.01 -5.67
CA GLY A 46 -8.62 -20.98 -4.82
C GLY A 46 -7.87 -22.30 -4.71
N ASN A 47 -8.52 -23.42 -5.02
CA ASN A 47 -7.95 -24.76 -5.10
C ASN A 47 -7.39 -25.13 -6.49
N GLY A 48 -7.47 -24.23 -7.49
CA GLY A 48 -6.95 -24.45 -8.84
C GLY A 48 -7.95 -25.09 -9.81
N THR A 49 -9.22 -25.21 -9.45
CA THR A 49 -10.27 -25.66 -10.38
C THR A 49 -10.72 -24.51 -11.27
N ILE A 50 -10.87 -24.80 -12.57
CA ILE A 50 -11.45 -23.87 -13.54
C ILE A 50 -12.84 -24.37 -13.91
N TYR A 51 -13.83 -23.50 -13.77
CA TYR A 51 -15.20 -23.75 -14.19
C TYR A 51 -15.52 -22.93 -15.44
N LYS A 52 -16.15 -23.57 -16.41
CA LYS A 52 -16.79 -22.93 -17.55
C LYS A 52 -18.29 -22.87 -17.30
N LEU A 53 -18.84 -21.67 -17.19
CA LEU A 53 -20.24 -21.42 -16.90
C LEU A 53 -20.91 -20.74 -18.08
N LYS A 54 -22.19 -21.02 -18.28
CA LYS A 54 -23.08 -20.25 -19.15
C LYS A 54 -24.28 -19.80 -18.35
N VAL A 55 -24.79 -18.61 -18.66
CA VAL A 55 -26.06 -18.16 -18.10
C VAL A 55 -27.18 -18.66 -19.01
N ASN A 56 -28.07 -19.49 -18.47
CA ASN A 56 -29.22 -20.03 -19.21
C ASN A 56 -30.34 -18.97 -19.31
N GLU A 57 -31.33 -19.19 -20.17
CA GLU A 57 -32.47 -18.28 -20.43
C GLU A 57 -33.25 -17.94 -19.14
N ASN A 58 -33.27 -18.88 -18.18
CA ASN A 58 -33.86 -18.71 -16.86
C ASN A 58 -33.00 -17.90 -15.87
N GLN A 59 -31.93 -17.25 -16.34
CA GLN A 59 -31.01 -16.45 -15.53
C GLN A 59 -30.39 -17.23 -14.37
N LYS A 60 -30.00 -18.48 -14.65
CA LYS A 60 -29.25 -19.35 -13.74
C LYS A 60 -27.91 -19.73 -14.34
N PHE A 61 -26.93 -19.95 -13.48
CA PHE A 61 -25.64 -20.49 -13.89
C PHE A 61 -25.76 -21.97 -14.21
N GLU A 62 -25.23 -22.34 -15.37
CA GLU A 62 -25.09 -23.72 -15.80
C GLU A 62 -23.61 -24.04 -15.95
N ILE A 63 -23.14 -25.06 -15.23
CA ILE A 63 -21.75 -25.52 -15.32
C ILE A 63 -21.62 -26.39 -16.57
N ILE A 64 -20.90 -25.89 -17.58
CA ILE A 64 -20.65 -26.62 -18.82
C ILE A 64 -19.52 -27.62 -18.64
N ALA A 65 -18.45 -27.20 -17.95
CA ALA A 65 -17.28 -28.02 -17.71
C ALA A 65 -16.54 -27.53 -16.46
N SER A 66 -15.85 -28.44 -15.78
CA SER A 66 -14.90 -28.11 -14.74
C SER A 66 -13.71 -29.05 -14.80
N ASP A 67 -12.52 -28.51 -14.57
CA ASP A 67 -11.31 -29.32 -14.48
C ASP A 67 -10.33 -28.71 -13.46
N GLN A 68 -9.55 -29.57 -12.80
CA GLN A 68 -8.56 -29.15 -11.83
C GLN A 68 -7.19 -29.03 -12.49
N VAL A 69 -6.68 -27.79 -12.54
CA VAL A 69 -5.37 -27.53 -13.12
C VAL A 69 -4.30 -27.58 -12.03
N SER A 70 -3.30 -28.43 -12.24
CA SER A 70 -2.13 -28.56 -11.37
C SER A 70 -0.84 -28.33 -12.19
N PRO A 71 0.05 -27.41 -11.80
CA PRO A 71 0.01 -26.58 -10.59
C PRO A 71 -1.08 -25.50 -10.63
N LYS A 72 -1.46 -24.92 -9.48
CA LYS A 72 -2.47 -23.86 -9.41
C LYS A 72 -1.99 -22.60 -10.18
N PRO A 73 -2.76 -22.08 -11.15
CA PRO A 73 -2.39 -20.85 -11.86
C PRO A 73 -2.50 -19.62 -10.95
N THR A 74 -1.56 -18.68 -11.13
CA THR A 74 -1.51 -17.38 -10.43
C THR A 74 -2.52 -16.40 -11.01
N ASN A 75 -2.66 -16.41 -12.34
CA ASN A 75 -3.64 -15.61 -13.07
C ASN A 75 -4.10 -16.40 -14.30
N PHE A 76 -5.32 -16.12 -14.77
CA PHE A 76 -5.82 -16.69 -16.02
C PHE A 76 -6.57 -15.62 -16.82
N ASN A 77 -6.65 -15.82 -18.13
CA ASN A 77 -7.49 -15.05 -19.03
C ASN A 77 -8.25 -15.99 -19.96
N TYR A 78 -9.46 -15.61 -20.35
CA TYR A 78 -10.30 -16.37 -21.27
C TYR A 78 -10.60 -15.54 -22.52
N SER A 79 -10.19 -16.05 -23.68
CA SER A 79 -10.39 -15.36 -24.97
C SER A 79 -10.35 -16.37 -26.12
N ASP A 80 -11.26 -16.20 -27.08
CA ASP A 80 -11.39 -17.03 -28.29
C ASP A 80 -11.56 -18.52 -27.96
N GLY A 81 -12.28 -18.81 -26.88
CA GLY A 81 -12.48 -20.18 -26.41
C GLY A 81 -11.28 -20.84 -25.73
N ASN A 82 -10.14 -20.15 -25.63
CA ASN A 82 -8.91 -20.64 -24.99
C ASN A 82 -8.74 -20.05 -23.60
N ILE A 83 -8.18 -20.85 -22.68
CA ILE A 83 -7.80 -20.39 -21.34
C ILE A 83 -6.28 -20.26 -21.29
N TYR A 84 -5.81 -19.04 -21.04
CA TYR A 84 -4.39 -18.73 -20.90
C TYR A 84 -4.02 -18.62 -19.42
N CYS A 85 -3.23 -19.56 -18.92
CA CYS A 85 -2.81 -19.61 -17.53
C CYS A 85 -1.37 -19.12 -17.36
N THR A 86 -1.11 -18.35 -16.30
CA THR A 86 0.24 -17.99 -15.88
C THR A 86 0.55 -18.60 -14.51
N TYR A 87 1.74 -19.17 -14.35
CA TYR A 87 2.17 -19.89 -13.15
C TYR A 87 3.31 -19.17 -12.42
N ILE A 88 3.33 -17.84 -12.53
CA ILE A 88 4.42 -17.02 -12.00
C ILE A 88 4.25 -16.92 -10.48
N ASN A 89 4.96 -17.79 -9.75
CA ASN A 89 5.14 -17.64 -8.32
C ASN A 89 6.26 -16.60 -8.06
N ARG A 90 5.99 -15.32 -8.35
CA ARG A 90 6.88 -14.24 -7.91
C ARG A 90 6.70 -14.13 -6.40
N GLY A 91 7.69 -14.59 -5.65
CA GLY A 91 7.70 -14.42 -4.19
C GLY A 91 7.44 -12.95 -3.86
N ARG A 92 6.53 -12.69 -2.91
CA ARG A 92 6.08 -11.33 -2.54
C ARG A 92 7.27 -10.40 -2.22
N LEU A 93 8.38 -10.95 -1.73
CA LEU A 93 9.62 -10.21 -1.49
C LEU A 93 10.27 -9.66 -2.77
N LEU A 94 10.31 -10.46 -3.84
CA LEU A 94 10.92 -10.05 -5.11
C LEU A 94 10.03 -9.05 -5.87
N SER A 95 8.70 -9.11 -5.70
CA SER A 95 7.80 -8.12 -6.30
C SER A 95 7.98 -6.71 -5.74
N PHE A 96 8.48 -6.53 -4.51
CA PHE A 96 8.76 -5.19 -4.00
C PHE A 96 9.82 -4.45 -4.82
N PHE A 97 10.78 -5.18 -5.41
CA PHE A 97 11.89 -4.59 -6.15
C PHE A 97 11.69 -4.60 -7.67
N ASP A 98 10.54 -5.08 -8.15
CA ASP A 98 10.27 -5.19 -9.58
C ASP A 98 9.64 -3.89 -10.11
N PRO A 99 10.37 -3.08 -10.90
CA PRO A 99 9.87 -1.80 -11.38
C PRO A 99 8.76 -1.93 -12.43
N TYR A 100 8.58 -3.11 -13.01
CA TYR A 100 7.60 -3.36 -14.08
C TYR A 100 6.22 -3.76 -13.54
N LEU A 101 6.08 -3.96 -12.23
CA LEU A 101 4.77 -4.09 -11.61
C LEU A 101 4.06 -2.74 -11.63
N GLN A 102 2.77 -2.75 -11.98
CA GLN A 102 1.97 -1.54 -12.12
C GLN A 102 2.09 -0.60 -10.90
N GLN A 103 2.06 -1.15 -9.69
CA GLN A 103 2.17 -0.36 -8.45
C GLN A 103 3.52 0.34 -8.31
N ASN A 104 4.63 -0.34 -8.61
CA ASN A 104 5.97 0.24 -8.51
C ASN A 104 6.24 1.22 -9.65
N PHE A 105 5.75 0.92 -10.84
CA PHE A 105 5.80 1.84 -11.98
C PHE A 105 5.11 3.16 -11.64
N ASN A 106 3.92 3.11 -11.03
CA ASN A 106 3.19 4.29 -10.62
C ASN A 106 3.95 5.12 -9.55
N ARG A 107 4.56 4.46 -8.55
CA ARG A 107 5.41 5.12 -7.54
C ARG A 107 6.59 5.84 -8.18
N LEU A 108 7.30 5.18 -9.10
CA LEU A 108 8.42 5.79 -9.84
C LEU A 108 7.97 7.00 -10.67
N ALA A 109 6.80 6.94 -11.30
CA ALA A 109 6.22 8.07 -12.02
C ALA A 109 5.93 9.26 -11.08
N LEU A 110 5.35 8.99 -9.90
CA LEU A 110 5.10 10.00 -8.88
C LEU A 110 6.39 10.64 -8.37
N TRP A 111 7.41 9.84 -8.07
CA TRP A 111 8.71 10.34 -7.60
C TRP A 111 9.38 11.22 -8.64
N ARG A 112 9.33 10.80 -9.91
CA ARG A 112 9.81 11.62 -11.02
C ARG A 112 9.06 12.94 -11.08
N GLY A 113 7.73 12.94 -11.04
CA GLY A 113 6.97 14.20 -11.07
C GLY A 113 7.28 15.10 -9.86
N GLY A 114 7.44 14.53 -8.67
CA GLY A 114 7.90 15.26 -7.48
C GLY A 114 9.28 15.90 -7.67
N TRP A 115 10.21 15.18 -8.29
CA TRP A 115 11.52 15.69 -8.63
C TRP A 115 11.46 16.83 -9.65
N GLU A 116 10.60 16.72 -10.68
CA GLU A 116 10.39 17.80 -11.64
C GLU A 116 9.78 19.05 -10.96
N ILE A 117 8.78 18.89 -10.08
CA ILE A 117 8.23 20.00 -9.29
C ILE A 117 9.33 20.66 -8.44
N PHE A 118 10.16 19.87 -7.78
CA PHE A 118 11.26 20.39 -6.96
C PHE A 118 12.24 21.24 -7.78
N LYS A 119 12.57 20.83 -9.02
CA LYS A 119 13.47 21.61 -9.88
C LYS A 119 12.91 22.99 -10.21
N ASP A 120 11.60 23.12 -10.35
CA ASP A 120 10.93 24.38 -10.63
C ASP A 120 10.72 25.24 -9.37
N TYR A 121 10.56 24.60 -8.19
CA TYR A 121 10.31 25.26 -6.90
C TYR A 121 11.30 24.83 -5.80
N PRO A 122 12.62 25.05 -5.96
CA PRO A 122 13.64 24.36 -5.16
C PRO A 122 13.76 24.84 -3.72
N LEU A 123 13.36 26.07 -3.40
CA LEU A 123 13.59 26.65 -2.07
C LEU A 123 12.48 26.31 -1.09
N PHE A 124 11.23 26.62 -1.46
CA PHE A 124 10.06 26.53 -0.59
C PHE A 124 8.99 25.54 -1.09
N GLY A 125 9.19 24.93 -2.26
CA GLY A 125 8.20 24.03 -2.86
C GLY A 125 6.91 24.75 -3.26
N VAL A 126 5.88 23.95 -3.54
CA VAL A 126 4.57 24.43 -4.02
C VAL A 126 3.50 24.48 -2.92
N GLY A 127 3.85 24.14 -1.68
CA GLY A 127 2.92 23.94 -0.57
C GLY A 127 2.36 22.52 -0.52
N ASP A 128 1.92 22.10 0.67
CA ASP A 128 1.45 20.73 0.92
C ASP A 128 0.01 20.48 0.44
N ILE A 129 -0.77 21.55 0.24
CA ILE A 129 -2.17 21.44 -0.18
C ILE A 129 -2.27 21.47 -1.70
N GLY A 130 -2.83 20.40 -2.27
CA GLY A 130 -3.19 20.38 -3.68
C GLY A 130 -2.04 20.04 -4.62
N ILE A 131 -1.05 19.26 -4.16
CA ILE A 131 0.10 18.85 -4.97
C ILE A 131 -0.33 18.16 -6.28
N GLU A 132 -1.49 17.50 -6.28
CA GLU A 132 -2.06 16.86 -7.48
C GLU A 132 -2.29 17.86 -8.62
N LYS A 133 -2.64 19.11 -8.29
CA LYS A 133 -2.85 20.20 -9.28
C LYS A 133 -1.56 20.54 -10.00
N TYR A 134 -0.45 20.54 -9.27
CA TYR A 134 0.87 20.74 -9.87
C TYR A 134 1.30 19.50 -10.64
N TYR A 135 1.19 18.31 -10.02
CA TYR A 135 1.64 17.04 -10.61
C TYR A 135 1.04 16.75 -11.99
N VAL A 136 -0.20 17.15 -12.25
CA VAL A 136 -0.84 17.03 -13.58
C VAL A 136 0.00 17.64 -14.70
N HIS A 137 0.75 18.71 -14.42
CA HIS A 137 1.61 19.37 -15.40
C HIS A 137 2.96 18.67 -15.62
N TYR A 138 3.38 17.80 -14.71
CA TYR A 138 4.67 17.10 -14.75
C TYR A 138 4.55 15.61 -15.10
N LYS A 139 3.33 15.07 -15.15
CA LYS A 139 3.08 13.67 -15.53
C LYS A 139 3.33 13.46 -17.03
N ARG A 140 3.81 12.28 -17.41
CA ARG A 140 3.92 11.89 -18.83
C ARG A 140 2.54 11.53 -19.40
N PRO A 141 2.36 11.53 -20.73
CA PRO A 141 1.08 11.18 -21.36
C PRO A 141 0.53 9.80 -20.94
N TYR A 142 1.43 8.84 -20.67
CA TYR A 142 1.09 7.47 -20.26
C TYR A 142 1.03 7.27 -18.73
N ASP A 143 1.38 8.28 -17.93
CA ASP A 143 1.20 8.25 -16.48
C ASP A 143 -0.29 8.48 -16.21
N LYS A 144 -1.01 7.39 -15.86
CA LYS A 144 -2.46 7.41 -15.68
C LYS A 144 -2.89 7.91 -14.30
N GLU A 145 -2.04 7.73 -13.30
CA GLU A 145 -2.38 8.06 -11.91
C GLU A 145 -2.07 9.51 -11.56
N ILE A 146 -3.00 10.15 -10.86
CA ILE A 146 -2.86 11.46 -10.25
C ILE A 146 -3.20 11.28 -8.77
N HIS A 147 -2.23 11.51 -7.90
CA HIS A 147 -2.38 11.35 -6.46
C HIS A 147 -2.06 12.66 -5.74
N GLY A 148 -2.75 12.89 -4.61
CA GLY A 148 -2.42 13.98 -3.67
C GLY A 148 -1.20 13.70 -2.81
N HIS A 149 -0.52 12.56 -3.02
CA HIS A 149 0.68 12.15 -2.30
C HIS A 149 1.64 11.42 -3.25
N LEU A 150 2.95 11.61 -3.02
CA LEU A 150 3.98 11.04 -3.90
C LEU A 150 4.47 9.65 -3.47
N HIS A 151 3.87 9.01 -2.47
CA HIS A 151 4.31 7.71 -1.94
C HIS A 151 5.82 7.64 -1.62
N ASN A 152 6.38 8.74 -1.16
CA ASN A 152 7.73 8.84 -0.59
C ASN A 152 7.82 10.17 0.14
N ASN A 153 8.10 10.13 1.44
CA ASN A 153 8.18 11.32 2.29
C ASN A 153 9.15 12.35 1.74
N TYR A 154 10.32 11.94 1.25
CA TYR A 154 11.39 12.84 0.86
C TYR A 154 11.09 13.56 -0.45
N PHE A 155 10.59 12.84 -1.47
CA PHE A 155 10.12 13.49 -2.70
C PHE A 155 8.92 14.40 -2.43
N HIS A 156 8.03 14.00 -1.52
CA HIS A 156 6.91 14.82 -1.09
C HIS A 156 7.41 16.11 -0.42
N PHE A 157 8.30 16.03 0.57
CA PHE A 157 8.89 17.20 1.23
C PHE A 157 9.65 18.11 0.27
N LEU A 158 10.41 17.55 -0.68
CA LEU A 158 11.09 18.34 -1.71
C LEU A 158 10.11 19.10 -2.57
N ALA A 159 9.06 18.44 -3.05
CA ALA A 159 8.06 19.07 -3.91
C ALA A 159 7.23 20.12 -3.16
N THR A 160 6.82 19.83 -1.92
CA THR A 160 5.88 20.69 -1.17
C THR A 160 6.55 21.77 -0.34
N LEU A 161 7.74 21.51 0.22
CA LEU A 161 8.44 22.41 1.14
C LEU A 161 9.81 22.86 0.63
N GLY A 162 10.29 22.30 -0.48
CA GLY A 162 11.60 22.60 -1.04
C GLY A 162 12.75 22.15 -0.16
N LEU A 163 13.95 22.62 -0.51
CA LEU A 163 15.18 22.31 0.22
C LEU A 163 15.15 22.87 1.64
N PHE A 164 14.51 24.03 1.85
CA PHE A 164 14.43 24.64 3.17
C PHE A 164 13.62 23.75 4.13
N GLY A 165 12.42 23.34 3.73
CA GLY A 165 11.59 22.48 4.56
C GLY A 165 12.16 21.08 4.74
N LEU A 166 12.72 20.48 3.69
CA LEU A 166 13.41 19.19 3.81
C LEU A 166 14.56 19.29 4.84
N SER A 167 15.36 20.35 4.78
CA SER A 167 16.48 20.55 5.71
C SER A 167 16.00 20.69 7.16
N ALA A 168 14.93 21.44 7.39
CA ALA A 168 14.33 21.60 8.72
C ALA A 168 13.79 20.27 9.28
N ILE A 169 13.07 19.50 8.47
CA ILE A 169 12.54 18.18 8.86
C ILE A 169 13.68 17.20 9.11
N MET A 170 14.68 17.16 8.24
CA MET A 170 15.82 16.25 8.39
C MET A 170 16.63 16.59 9.65
N TYR A 171 16.82 17.88 9.93
CA TYR A 171 17.42 18.33 11.17
C TYR A 171 16.64 17.84 12.39
N MET A 172 15.30 17.97 12.38
CA MET A 172 14.46 17.45 13.45
C MET A 172 14.63 15.93 13.64
N PHE A 173 14.64 15.15 12.55
CA PHE A 173 14.83 13.69 12.61
C PHE A 173 16.18 13.31 13.21
N ILE A 174 17.25 13.98 12.76
CA ILE A 174 18.60 13.78 13.28
C ILE A 174 18.64 14.10 14.79
N MET A 175 18.04 15.20 15.21
CA MET A 175 18.01 15.60 16.62
C MET A 175 17.24 14.61 17.50
N ILE A 176 16.13 14.05 17.01
CA ILE A 176 15.39 12.98 17.69
C ILE A 176 16.27 11.74 17.87
N ILE A 177 16.92 11.27 16.80
CA ILE A 177 17.83 10.11 16.84
C ILE A 177 18.97 10.34 17.84
N ILE A 178 19.61 11.51 17.79
CA ILE A 178 20.68 11.89 18.71
C ILE A 178 20.18 11.90 20.16
N LYS A 179 19.00 12.48 20.41
CA LYS A 179 18.42 12.58 21.75
C LYS A 179 18.12 11.21 22.33
N ILE A 180 17.41 10.34 21.61
CA ILE A 180 17.10 8.98 22.06
C ILE A 180 18.37 8.17 22.27
N SER A 181 19.35 8.28 21.36
CA SER A 181 20.64 7.60 21.48
C SER A 181 21.44 8.04 22.71
N ARG A 182 21.39 9.34 23.06
CA ARG A 182 22.00 9.86 24.29
C ARG A 182 21.30 9.35 25.53
N ILE A 183 19.96 9.34 25.54
CA ILE A 183 19.15 8.77 26.63
C ILE A 183 19.55 7.31 26.85
N TYR A 184 19.53 6.48 25.80
CA TYR A 184 19.96 5.08 25.87
C TYR A 184 21.36 4.92 26.49
N LYS A 185 22.33 5.71 26.04
CA LYS A 185 23.71 5.66 26.58
C LYS A 185 23.76 6.01 28.07
N SER A 186 22.99 6.99 28.51
CA SER A 186 22.96 7.42 29.92
C SER A 186 22.17 6.49 30.84
N THR A 187 21.28 5.65 30.31
CA THR A 187 20.41 4.79 31.12
C THR A 187 20.77 3.31 31.05
N LYS A 188 21.95 2.95 30.50
CA LYS A 188 22.42 1.55 30.39
C LYS A 188 22.35 0.75 31.69
N GLY A 189 22.48 1.39 32.85
CA GLY A 189 22.35 0.75 34.17
C GLY A 189 20.92 0.48 34.64
N LYS A 190 19.89 0.91 33.90
CA LYS A 190 18.47 0.74 34.21
C LYS A 190 17.78 0.01 33.04
N PRO A 191 17.63 -1.33 33.12
CA PRO A 191 17.22 -2.16 31.99
C PRO A 191 15.93 -1.71 31.30
N PHE A 192 14.91 -1.28 32.07
CA PHE A 192 13.64 -0.86 31.51
C PHE A 192 13.76 0.36 30.57
N ILE A 193 14.41 1.43 31.02
CA ILE A 193 14.53 2.68 30.26
C ILE A 193 15.48 2.50 29.08
N ALA A 194 16.58 1.78 29.27
CA ALA A 194 17.50 1.45 28.18
C ALA A 194 16.80 0.67 27.06
N SER A 195 16.04 -0.38 27.41
CA SER A 195 15.29 -1.18 26.44
C SER A 195 14.21 -0.36 25.75
N TYR A 196 13.47 0.47 26.48
CA TYR A 196 12.48 1.37 25.88
C TYR A 196 13.12 2.35 24.89
N SER A 197 14.28 2.92 25.24
CA SER A 197 15.01 3.85 24.37
C SER A 197 15.46 3.18 23.07
N LEU A 198 15.92 1.93 23.16
CA LEU A 198 16.31 1.16 21.98
C LEU A 198 15.09 0.84 21.09
N GLY A 199 13.96 0.47 21.70
CA GLY A 199 12.70 0.24 20.99
C GLY A 199 12.17 1.51 20.32
N ALA A 200 12.19 2.64 21.02
CA ALA A 200 11.79 3.95 20.47
C ALA A 200 12.69 4.37 19.30
N LEU A 201 14.00 4.15 19.40
CA LEU A 201 14.95 4.40 18.31
C LEU A 201 14.65 3.52 17.10
N ALA A 202 14.44 2.22 17.32
CA ALA A 202 14.12 1.27 16.25
C ALA A 202 12.81 1.62 15.55
N ALA A 203 11.76 1.95 16.31
CA ALA A 203 10.47 2.39 15.76
C ALA A 203 10.61 3.66 14.92
N PHE A 204 11.35 4.65 15.42
CA PHE A 204 11.58 5.90 14.69
C PHE A 204 12.35 5.68 13.38
N VAL A 205 13.45 4.92 13.43
CA VAL A 205 14.24 4.57 12.24
C VAL A 205 13.42 3.77 11.23
N ASN A 206 12.58 2.84 11.70
CA ASN A 206 11.69 2.07 10.83
C ASN A 206 10.73 2.97 10.04
N ILE A 207 10.16 4.01 10.66
CA ILE A 207 9.29 4.96 9.96
C ILE A 207 10.05 5.77 8.91
N LEU A 208 11.30 6.17 9.17
CA LEU A 208 12.13 6.86 8.17
C LEU A 208 12.44 5.98 6.96
N ILE A 209 12.70 4.68 7.19
CA ILE A 209 12.95 3.70 6.13
C ILE A 209 11.66 3.40 5.37
N ALA A 210 10.56 3.15 6.05
CA ALA A 210 9.25 2.95 5.43
C ALA A 210 8.80 4.19 4.63
N GLY A 211 9.23 5.39 5.04
CA GLY A 211 9.00 6.65 4.34
C GLY A 211 9.66 6.76 2.97
N LEU A 212 10.58 5.84 2.62
CA LEU A 212 11.16 5.76 1.27
C LEU A 212 10.16 5.20 0.25
N SER A 213 9.12 4.51 0.69
CA SER A 213 8.15 3.86 -0.19
C SER A 213 6.70 4.26 0.10
N GLU A 214 6.44 5.00 1.18
CA GLU A 214 5.09 5.43 1.55
C GLU A 214 5.10 6.85 2.11
N LEU A 215 3.97 7.56 1.99
CA LEU A 215 3.81 8.87 2.65
C LEU A 215 3.31 8.68 4.09
N ASN A 216 4.14 8.08 4.94
CA ASN A 216 3.73 7.73 6.31
C ASN A 216 3.86 8.88 7.32
N PHE A 217 4.57 9.96 6.98
CA PHE A 217 4.83 11.04 7.93
C PHE A 217 3.62 11.94 8.16
N TRP A 218 2.77 12.08 7.12
CA TRP A 218 1.52 12.85 7.18
C TRP A 218 0.32 11.99 7.57
N ASP A 219 0.52 10.69 7.73
CA ASP A 219 -0.48 9.80 8.30
C ASP A 219 -0.63 10.10 9.79
N GLN A 220 -1.83 10.55 10.18
CA GLN A 220 -2.10 11.00 11.54
C GLN A 220 -1.94 9.88 12.58
N GLU A 221 -2.29 8.64 12.23
CA GLU A 221 -2.22 7.51 13.16
C GLU A 221 -0.76 7.18 13.44
N ILE A 222 0.05 7.10 12.39
CA ILE A 222 1.49 6.79 12.47
C ILE A 222 2.24 7.92 13.19
N ALA A 223 2.01 9.17 12.80
CA ALA A 223 2.69 10.33 13.38
C ALA A 223 2.41 10.43 14.89
N THR A 224 1.16 10.26 15.31
CA THR A 224 0.77 10.34 16.72
C THR A 224 1.45 9.26 17.56
N LEU A 225 1.47 8.01 17.09
CA LEU A 225 2.12 6.89 17.80
C LEU A 225 3.63 7.10 17.94
N ILE A 226 4.29 7.63 16.91
CA ILE A 226 5.71 7.92 16.95
C ILE A 226 6.03 9.06 17.91
N TYR A 227 5.31 10.17 17.84
CA TYR A 227 5.55 11.30 18.74
C TYR A 227 5.26 10.94 20.19
N PHE A 228 4.21 10.13 20.44
CA PHE A 228 3.94 9.59 21.77
C PHE A 228 5.11 8.73 22.27
N THR A 229 5.63 7.84 21.42
CA THR A 229 6.75 6.94 21.77
C THR A 229 8.03 7.72 22.07
N VAL A 230 8.36 8.73 21.25
CA VAL A 230 9.50 9.63 21.48
C VAL A 230 9.31 10.46 22.75
N GLY A 231 8.12 11.03 22.95
CA GLY A 231 7.78 11.82 24.12
C GLY A 231 7.86 11.02 25.41
N LEU A 232 7.33 9.79 25.42
CA LEU A 232 7.39 8.89 26.56
C LEU A 232 8.85 8.49 26.87
N ASN A 233 9.70 8.30 25.86
CA ASN A 233 11.13 8.04 26.11
C ASN A 233 11.80 9.20 26.86
N VAL A 234 11.51 10.44 26.45
CA VAL A 234 12.03 11.64 27.11
C VAL A 234 11.47 11.77 28.53
N ALA A 235 10.18 11.52 28.73
CA ALA A 235 9.54 11.59 30.06
C ALA A 235 10.13 10.56 31.04
N LEU A 236 10.31 9.31 30.60
CA LEU A 236 10.96 8.26 31.40
C LEU A 236 12.39 8.65 31.79
N PHE A 237 13.12 9.31 30.88
CA PHE A 237 14.46 9.79 31.17
C PHE A 237 14.49 10.92 32.19
N ILE A 238 13.57 11.88 32.10
CA ILE A 238 13.47 13.00 33.07
C ILE A 238 13.20 12.43 34.46
N ARG A 239 12.21 11.55 34.60
CA ARG A 239 11.89 10.90 35.87
C ARG A 239 13.08 10.14 36.46
N TYR A 240 13.84 9.42 35.63
CA TYR A 240 15.05 8.73 36.08
C TYR A 240 16.12 9.68 36.62
N LYS A 241 16.29 10.87 36.01
CA LYS A 241 17.24 11.86 36.52
C LYS A 241 16.79 12.46 37.86
N GLU A 242 15.50 12.60 38.09
CA GLU A 242 14.94 13.06 39.37
C GLU A 242 15.23 12.03 40.47
N GLU A 243 14.89 10.75 40.23
CA GLU A 243 15.13 9.64 41.18
C GLU A 243 16.61 9.44 41.55
N THR A 244 17.54 9.82 40.66
CA THR A 244 19.00 9.70 40.91
C THR A 244 19.63 10.95 41.54
N ASN A 245 18.99 12.11 41.45
CA ASN A 245 19.46 13.32 42.12
C ASN A 245 18.98 13.41 43.58
N GLU A 246 17.92 12.66 43.94
CA GLU A 246 17.37 12.59 45.31
C GLU A 246 18.05 11.53 46.19
N SER A 247 18.91 10.67 45.63
CA SER A 247 19.64 9.58 46.32
C SER A 247 21.11 9.90 46.57
#